data_AF-A0A366VYS5-F1
#
_entry.id   AF-A0A366VYS5-F1
#
_cell.length_a   1.000
_cell.length_b   1.000
_cell.length_c   1.000
_cell.angle_alpha   90.00
_cell.angle_beta   90.00
_cell.angle_gamma   90.00
#
_symmetry.space_group_name_H-M   'P 1'
#
loop_
_entity.id
_entity.type
_entity.pdbx_description
1 polymer ?
#
loop_
_entity_poly.entity_id
_entity_poly.type
_entity_poly.pdbx_seq_one_letter_code
_entity_poly.pdbx_strand_id
1 'polypeptide(L)'
;MTTTSDLNQTARDYAGSLGRKVKSDIENETVARATDVKHAAADRVQNTAEAAHAAVDQLDAQTPQAQAVAQFADQVEGLATKLRTTDIATLSRQTADIARANPLLFIGGAAVAGFAVARFLKARNPERSDDVAESDPWAAPYAGSRGSEEEIVGNDSSVLAQINGERGHA
;
A
#
# COMPACT_ATOMS: atom_id res chain seq x y z
N MET A 1 25.77 -38.84 -7.42
CA MET A 1 24.82 -38.64 -6.31
C MET A 1 25.34 -37.49 -5.47
N THR A 2 24.92 -36.25 -5.76
CA THR A 2 25.22 -35.09 -4.92
C THR A 2 24.11 -35.00 -3.89
N THR A 3 24.46 -35.45 -2.69
CA THR A 3 23.55 -35.69 -1.59
C THR A 3 23.21 -34.36 -0.91
N THR A 4 22.00 -34.27 -0.35
CA THR A 4 21.36 -33.19 0.43
C THR A 4 22.28 -32.28 1.31
N SER A 5 23.49 -32.72 1.62
CA SER A 5 24.54 -31.99 2.35
C SER A 5 24.99 -30.69 1.65
N ASP A 6 25.17 -30.69 0.33
CA ASP A 6 25.65 -29.49 -0.39
C ASP A 6 24.63 -28.34 -0.35
N LEU A 7 23.34 -28.70 -0.44
CA LEU A 7 22.24 -27.75 -0.34
C LEU A 7 22.14 -27.14 1.05
N ASN A 8 22.29 -27.96 2.09
CA ASN A 8 22.27 -27.51 3.48
C ASN A 8 23.45 -26.58 3.81
N GLN A 9 24.62 -26.86 3.25
CA GLN A 9 25.83 -26.07 3.50
C GLN A 9 25.75 -24.71 2.81
N THR A 10 25.31 -24.71 1.54
CA THR A 10 25.07 -23.47 0.77
C THR A 10 24.00 -22.59 1.44
N ALA A 11 22.91 -23.19 1.93
CA ALA A 11 21.87 -22.48 2.65
C ALA A 11 22.37 -21.86 3.96
N ARG A 12 23.23 -22.56 4.72
CA ARG A 12 23.81 -22.04 5.97
C ARG A 12 24.78 -20.89 5.72
N ASP A 13 25.62 -20.98 4.68
CA ASP A 13 26.59 -19.94 4.36
C ASP A 13 25.89 -18.65 3.90
N TYR A 14 24.85 -18.80 3.08
CA TYR A 14 24.01 -17.68 2.66
C TYR A 14 23.23 -17.08 3.84
N ALA A 15 22.59 -17.91 4.67
CA ALA A 15 21.86 -17.45 5.84
C ALA A 15 22.78 -16.76 6.87
N GLY A 16 23.99 -17.26 7.07
CA GLY A 16 24.98 -16.70 7.99
C GLY A 16 25.50 -15.34 7.54
N SER A 17 25.71 -15.14 6.23
CA SER A 17 26.15 -13.86 5.68
C SER A 17 25.04 -12.81 5.69
N LEU A 18 23.81 -13.19 5.34
CA LEU A 18 22.65 -12.31 5.41
C LEU A 18 22.32 -11.89 6.86
N GLY A 19 22.36 -12.84 7.80
CA GLY A 19 22.08 -12.58 9.21
C GLY A 19 23.05 -11.59 9.85
N ARG A 20 24.35 -11.66 9.52
CA ARG A 20 25.35 -10.70 10.01
C ARG A 20 25.11 -9.29 9.49
N LYS A 21 24.72 -9.16 8.21
CA LYS A 21 24.44 -7.86 7.58
C LYS A 21 23.23 -7.19 8.24
N VAL A 22 22.14 -7.94 8.36
CA VAL A 22 20.92 -7.49 9.04
C VAL A 22 21.20 -7.07 10.49
N LYS A 23 21.99 -7.85 11.23
CA LYS A 23 22.39 -7.51 12.60
C LYS A 23 23.14 -6.19 12.68
N SER A 24 24.14 -6.00 11.81
CA SER A 24 24.97 -4.78 11.78
C SER A 24 24.19 -3.54 11.37
N ASP A 25 23.27 -3.66 10.40
CA ASP A 25 22.45 -2.55 9.92
C ASP A 25 21.45 -2.09 11.00
N ILE A 26 20.86 -3.05 11.73
CA ILE A 26 19.92 -2.76 12.83
C ILE A 26 20.67 -2.18 14.04
N GLU A 27 21.83 -2.73 14.43
CA GLU A 27 22.55 -2.28 15.63
C GLU A 27 23.02 -0.82 15.55
N ASN A 28 23.39 -0.32 14.37
CA ASN A 28 23.93 1.03 14.21
C ASN A 28 22.88 2.15 14.12
N GLU A 29 21.63 1.84 13.73
CA GLU A 29 20.63 2.88 13.39
C GLU A 29 19.40 2.90 14.31
N THR A 30 19.18 1.84 15.10
CA THR A 30 17.88 1.62 15.76
C THR A 30 17.66 2.46 17.02
N VAL A 31 18.69 2.76 17.82
CA VAL A 31 18.46 3.40 19.13
C VAL A 31 18.10 4.90 18.99
N ALA A 32 18.77 5.63 18.12
CA ALA A 32 18.57 7.07 17.96
C ALA A 32 17.29 7.42 17.15
N ARG A 33 16.86 6.54 16.24
CA ARG A 33 15.67 6.74 15.40
C ARG A 33 14.39 6.12 15.99
N ALA A 34 14.51 5.27 17.01
CA ALA A 34 13.35 4.56 17.58
C ALA A 34 12.30 5.51 18.17
N THR A 35 12.70 6.63 18.79
CA THR A 35 11.76 7.56 19.43
C THR A 35 10.90 8.29 18.39
N ASP A 36 11.51 8.79 17.33
CA ASP A 36 10.80 9.51 16.26
C ASP A 36 9.87 8.58 15.47
N VAL A 37 10.34 7.35 15.19
CA VAL A 37 9.52 6.32 14.54
C VAL A 37 8.34 5.91 15.43
N LYS A 38 8.53 5.83 16.74
CA LYS A 38 7.44 5.51 17.68
C LYS A 38 6.36 6.58 17.69
N HIS A 39 6.71 7.87 17.73
CA HIS A 39 5.72 8.95 17.69
C HIS A 39 4.93 8.93 16.37
N ALA A 40 5.63 8.89 15.23
CA ALA A 40 4.97 8.87 13.92
C ALA A 40 4.18 7.57 13.64
N ALA A 41 4.49 6.48 14.35
CA ALA A 41 3.70 5.26 14.32
C ALA A 41 2.48 5.35 15.23
N ALA A 42 2.61 5.92 16.43
CA ALA A 42 1.52 6.08 17.38
C ALA A 42 0.37 6.90 16.78
N ASP A 43 0.65 8.01 16.11
CA ASP A 43 -0.38 8.85 15.48
C ASP A 43 -1.14 8.09 14.38
N ARG A 44 -0.44 7.27 13.58
CA ARG A 44 -1.08 6.44 12.54
C ARG A 44 -1.89 5.29 13.11
N VAL A 45 -1.41 4.68 14.19
CA VAL A 45 -2.12 3.61 14.89
C VAL A 45 -3.39 4.14 15.53
N GLN A 46 -3.37 5.34 16.13
CA GLN A 46 -4.55 5.95 16.73
C GLN A 46 -5.65 6.22 15.70
N ASN A 47 -5.32 6.85 14.56
CA ASN A 47 -6.27 7.09 13.47
C ASN A 47 -6.86 5.79 12.91
N THR A 48 -6.06 4.72 12.87
CA THR A 48 -6.51 3.40 12.40
C THR A 48 -7.42 2.72 13.43
N ALA A 49 -7.10 2.85 14.72
CA ALA A 49 -7.89 2.31 15.81
C ALA A 49 -9.27 2.98 15.89
N GLU A 50 -9.34 4.30 15.70
CA GLU A 50 -10.60 5.03 15.63
C GLU A 50 -11.47 4.57 14.45
N ALA A 51 -10.89 4.39 13.27
CA ALA A 51 -11.59 3.85 12.09
C ALA A 51 -12.04 2.39 12.29
N ALA A 52 -11.21 1.56 12.93
CA ALA A 52 -11.55 0.18 13.22
C ALA A 52 -12.66 0.07 14.28
N HIS A 53 -12.63 0.90 15.32
CA HIS A 53 -13.66 0.92 16.34
C HIS A 53 -15.02 1.33 15.76
N ALA A 54 -15.05 2.36 14.90
CA ALA A 54 -16.25 2.78 14.18
C ALA A 54 -16.80 1.70 13.20
N ALA A 55 -15.94 0.81 12.70
CA ALA A 55 -16.36 -0.33 11.88
C ALA A 55 -16.90 -1.49 12.72
N VAL A 56 -16.33 -1.71 13.92
CA VAL A 56 -16.81 -2.72 14.88
C VAL A 56 -18.16 -2.33 15.48
N ASP A 57 -18.41 -1.04 15.71
CA ASP A 57 -19.72 -0.53 16.16
C ASP A 57 -20.85 -0.82 15.15
N GLN A 58 -20.51 -1.09 13.89
CA GLN A 58 -21.46 -1.50 12.86
C GLN A 58 -21.64 -3.02 12.75
N LEU A 59 -20.83 -3.80 13.47
CA LEU A 59 -20.89 -5.25 13.45
C LEU A 59 -21.87 -5.76 14.51
N ASP A 60 -22.89 -6.50 14.09
CA ASP A 60 -23.92 -7.01 14.99
C ASP A 60 -23.35 -8.07 15.96
N ALA A 61 -23.34 -7.75 17.26
CA ALA A 61 -22.67 -8.50 18.31
C ALA A 61 -23.30 -9.88 18.61
N GLN A 62 -24.44 -10.21 17.98
CA GLN A 62 -25.16 -11.46 18.23
C GLN A 62 -24.76 -12.63 17.31
N THR A 63 -23.78 -12.43 16.43
CA THR A 63 -23.34 -13.46 15.49
C THR A 63 -22.33 -14.44 16.12
N PRO A 64 -22.32 -15.74 15.74
CA PRO A 64 -21.30 -16.70 16.21
C PRO A 64 -19.85 -16.24 15.96
N GLN A 65 -19.65 -15.43 14.92
CA GLN A 65 -18.39 -14.80 14.60
C GLN A 65 -17.95 -13.80 15.67
N ALA A 66 -18.88 -13.04 16.28
CA ALA A 66 -18.57 -12.08 17.34
C ALA A 66 -18.01 -12.78 18.60
N GLN A 67 -18.50 -13.99 18.92
CA GLN A 67 -17.96 -14.77 20.03
C GLN A 67 -16.53 -15.27 19.77
N ALA A 68 -16.24 -15.68 18.53
CA ALA A 68 -14.88 -16.07 18.13
C ALA A 68 -13.92 -14.88 18.16
N VAL A 69 -14.38 -13.70 17.76
CA VAL A 69 -13.61 -12.45 17.83
C VAL A 69 -13.36 -12.03 19.28
N ALA A 70 -14.36 -12.15 20.16
CA ALA A 70 -14.20 -11.85 21.59
C ALA A 70 -13.17 -12.77 22.25
N GLN A 71 -13.23 -14.08 21.99
CA GLN A 71 -12.26 -15.04 22.51
C GLN A 71 -10.84 -14.77 21.99
N PHE A 72 -10.72 -14.28 20.76
CA PHE A 72 -9.45 -13.86 20.21
C PHE A 72 -8.94 -12.56 20.87
N ALA A 73 -9.84 -11.61 21.16
CA ALA A 73 -9.50 -10.35 21.82
C ALA A 73 -8.90 -10.57 23.22
N ASP A 74 -9.48 -11.46 24.03
CA ASP A 74 -8.95 -11.80 25.36
C ASP A 74 -7.51 -12.35 25.30
N GLN A 75 -7.22 -13.17 24.29
CA GLN A 75 -5.88 -13.72 24.06
C GLN A 75 -4.89 -12.63 23.65
N VAL A 76 -5.32 -11.65 22.86
CA VAL A 76 -4.51 -10.51 22.42
C VAL A 76 -4.22 -9.55 23.57
N GLU A 77 -5.19 -9.29 24.46
CA GLU A 77 -5.00 -8.42 25.63
C GLU A 77 -3.97 -9.01 26.63
N GLY A 78 -4.01 -10.32 26.84
CA GLY A 78 -3.01 -11.03 27.63
C GLY A 78 -1.60 -10.94 27.04
N LEU A 79 -1.47 -10.91 25.71
CA LEU A 79 -0.20 -10.70 25.01
C LEU A 79 0.26 -9.24 25.08
N ALA A 80 -0.64 -8.27 24.94
CA ALA A 80 -0.34 -6.84 25.01
C ALA A 80 0.19 -6.43 26.39
N THR A 81 -0.44 -6.95 27.45
CA THR A 81 0.01 -6.74 28.83
C THR A 81 1.42 -7.29 29.05
N LYS A 82 1.69 -8.50 28.54
CA LYS A 82 3.03 -9.09 28.57
C LYS A 82 4.02 -8.26 27.76
N LEU A 83 3.67 -7.80 26.56
CA LEU A 83 4.56 -7.04 25.68
C LEU A 83 5.05 -5.73 26.33
N ARG A 84 4.22 -5.09 27.17
CA ARG A 84 4.60 -3.87 27.91
C ARG A 84 5.63 -4.11 29.02
N THR A 85 5.71 -5.34 29.54
CA THR A 85 6.63 -5.73 30.63
C THR A 85 7.72 -6.70 30.20
N THR A 86 7.66 -7.22 28.97
CA THR A 86 8.56 -8.27 28.49
C THR A 86 9.73 -7.68 27.73
N ASP A 87 10.94 -8.01 28.19
CA ASP A 87 12.18 -7.70 27.46
C ASP A 87 12.25 -8.41 26.10
N ILE A 88 12.85 -7.73 25.12
CA ILE A 88 13.15 -8.30 23.78
C ILE A 88 13.92 -9.62 23.89
N ALA A 89 14.77 -9.76 24.92
CA ALA A 89 15.50 -11.00 25.19
C ALA A 89 14.57 -12.19 25.45
N THR A 90 13.47 -11.96 26.16
CA THR A 90 12.47 -12.98 26.49
C THR A 90 11.63 -13.34 25.26
N LEU A 91 11.23 -12.35 24.46
CA LEU A 91 10.50 -12.57 23.20
C LEU A 91 11.32 -13.38 22.18
N SER A 92 12.62 -13.07 22.04
CA SER A 92 13.48 -13.82 21.11
C SER A 92 13.64 -15.28 21.55
N ARG A 93 13.71 -15.53 22.86
CA ARG A 93 13.80 -16.89 23.42
C ARG A 93 12.51 -17.68 23.18
N GLN A 94 11.34 -17.08 23.44
CA GLN A 94 10.03 -17.72 23.17
C GLN A 94 9.83 -18.00 21.68
N THR A 95 10.23 -17.07 20.82
CA THR A 95 10.16 -17.26 19.36
C THR A 95 11.06 -18.41 18.90
N ALA A 96 12.27 -18.53 19.48
CA ALA A 96 13.18 -19.65 19.20
C ALA A 96 12.59 -21.00 19.62
N ASP A 97 11.87 -21.04 20.74
CA ASP A 97 11.19 -22.25 21.21
C ASP A 97 10.06 -22.67 20.26
N ILE A 98 9.24 -21.71 19.79
CA ILE A 98 8.20 -21.95 18.78
C ILE A 98 8.80 -22.44 17.46
N ALA A 99 9.90 -21.82 17.00
CA ALA A 99 10.57 -22.20 15.76
C ALA A 99 11.10 -23.63 15.78
N ARG A 100 11.60 -24.09 16.94
CA ARG A 100 12.07 -25.46 17.14
C ARG A 100 10.93 -26.45 17.33
N ALA A 101 9.88 -26.06 18.02
CA ALA A 101 8.72 -26.92 18.29
C ALA A 101 7.88 -27.15 17.03
N ASN A 102 7.67 -26.12 16.21
CA ASN A 102 6.83 -26.17 15.02
C ASN A 102 7.47 -25.41 13.85
N PRO A 103 8.41 -26.04 13.11
CA PRO A 103 9.10 -25.40 11.98
C PRO A 103 8.14 -24.90 10.90
N LEU A 104 7.04 -25.61 10.64
CA LEU A 104 6.03 -25.20 9.65
C LEU A 104 5.31 -23.90 10.04
N LEU A 105 4.96 -23.73 11.32
CA LEU A 105 4.33 -22.49 11.79
C LEU A 105 5.30 -21.32 11.71
N PHE A 106 6.57 -21.54 12.02
CA PHE A 106 7.59 -20.50 11.88
C PHE A 106 7.81 -20.09 10.42
N ILE A 107 7.97 -21.05 9.51
CA ILE A 107 8.15 -20.77 8.08
C ILE A 107 6.91 -20.09 7.49
N GLY A 108 5.71 -20.59 7.80
CA GLY A 108 4.45 -20.01 7.34
C GLY A 108 4.24 -18.60 7.90
N GLY A 109 4.48 -18.40 9.20
CA GLY A 109 4.37 -17.10 9.85
C GLY A 109 5.39 -16.09 9.32
N ALA A 110 6.65 -16.50 9.12
CA ALA A 110 7.70 -15.67 8.56
C ALA A 110 7.40 -15.27 7.10
N ALA A 111 6.84 -16.19 6.29
CA ALA A 111 6.44 -15.88 4.92
C ALA A 111 5.31 -14.84 4.87
N VAL A 112 4.27 -15.02 5.69
CA VAL A 112 3.15 -14.05 5.79
C VAL A 112 3.65 -12.69 6.29
N ALA A 113 4.46 -12.67 7.34
CA ALA A 113 5.03 -11.44 7.88
C ALA A 113 5.93 -10.73 6.84
N GLY A 114 6.79 -11.48 6.14
CA GLY A 114 7.64 -10.94 5.08
C GLY A 114 6.83 -10.36 3.93
N PHE A 115 5.78 -11.04 3.49
CA PHE A 115 4.87 -10.53 2.47
C PHE A 115 4.13 -9.27 2.92
N ALA A 116 3.64 -9.23 4.16
CA ALA A 116 2.96 -8.06 4.71
C ALA A 116 3.89 -6.83 4.74
N VAL A 117 5.14 -7.02 5.17
CA VAL A 117 6.16 -5.97 5.12
C VAL A 117 6.40 -5.54 3.67
N ALA A 118 6.65 -6.48 2.75
CA ALA A 118 6.86 -6.16 1.34
C ALA A 118 5.67 -5.41 0.72
N ARG A 119 4.44 -5.81 1.06
CA ARG A 119 3.20 -5.18 0.61
C ARG A 119 3.05 -3.78 1.18
N PHE A 120 3.42 -3.55 2.43
CA PHE A 120 3.43 -2.22 3.04
C PHE A 120 4.50 -1.33 2.40
N LEU A 121 5.72 -1.84 2.17
CA LEU A 121 6.76 -1.12 1.45
C LEU A 121 6.29 -0.71 0.04
N LYS A 122 5.66 -1.62 -0.71
CA LYS A 122 5.09 -1.34 -2.03
C LYS A 122 3.90 -0.38 -1.97
N ALA A 123 3.05 -0.48 -0.94
CA ALA A 123 1.92 0.43 -0.72
C ALA A 123 2.36 1.88 -0.50
N ARG A 124 3.52 2.07 0.13
CA ARG A 124 4.09 3.39 0.41
C ARG A 124 4.74 4.05 -0.79
N ASN A 125 4.83 3.35 -1.92
CA ASN A 125 5.25 3.95 -3.18
C ASN A 125 3.98 4.41 -3.90
N PRO A 126 3.58 5.70 -3.82
CA PRO A 126 2.71 6.27 -4.81
C PRO A 126 3.53 6.33 -6.10
N GLU A 127 3.71 5.19 -6.77
CA GLU A 127 3.67 5.22 -8.22
C GLU A 127 2.36 5.92 -8.50
N ARG A 128 2.46 7.22 -8.86
CA ARG A 128 1.45 7.87 -9.67
C ARG A 128 1.06 6.79 -10.67
N SER A 129 -0.17 6.31 -10.56
CA SER A 129 -0.89 6.00 -11.77
C SER A 129 -0.79 7.30 -12.57
N ASP A 130 0.28 7.43 -13.34
CA ASP A 130 0.23 8.23 -14.53
C ASP A 130 -1.01 7.67 -15.19
N ASP A 131 -2.06 8.49 -15.19
CA ASP A 131 -3.16 8.36 -16.12
C ASP A 131 -2.47 8.03 -17.44
N VAL A 132 -2.50 6.75 -17.79
CA VAL A 132 -2.39 6.36 -19.17
C VAL A 132 -3.64 7.02 -19.71
N ALA A 133 -3.48 8.25 -20.19
CA ALA A 133 -4.30 8.81 -21.23
C ALA A 133 -4.25 7.71 -22.28
N GLU A 134 -5.23 6.83 -22.16
CA GLU A 134 -5.49 5.74 -23.05
C GLU A 134 -5.59 6.45 -24.38
N SER A 135 -4.50 6.38 -25.13
CA SER A 135 -4.46 6.76 -26.52
C SER A 135 -5.37 5.74 -27.18
N ASP A 136 -6.67 5.99 -27.06
CA ASP A 136 -7.75 5.16 -27.56
C ASP A 136 -7.52 5.07 -29.06
N PRO A 137 -7.01 3.94 -29.55
CA PRO A 137 -6.67 3.80 -30.97
C PRO A 137 -7.94 3.78 -31.82
N TRP A 138 -9.13 3.79 -31.20
CA TRP A 138 -10.44 3.74 -31.82
C TRP A 138 -11.25 5.03 -31.66
N ALA A 139 -10.63 6.13 -31.22
CA ALA A 139 -11.15 7.47 -31.45
C ALA A 139 -11.09 7.77 -32.96
N ALA A 140 -11.99 7.15 -33.72
CA ALA A 140 -12.14 7.35 -35.15
C ALA A 140 -12.51 8.81 -35.41
N PRO A 141 -11.80 9.52 -36.30
CA PRO A 141 -12.25 10.82 -36.76
C PRO A 141 -13.44 10.55 -37.68
N TYR A 142 -14.66 10.66 -37.15
CA TYR A 142 -15.85 10.84 -37.97
C TYR A 142 -15.83 12.25 -38.58
N ALA A 143 -14.92 12.47 -39.52
CA ALA A 143 -15.05 13.48 -40.54
C ALA A 143 -15.99 12.93 -41.63
N GLY A 144 -17.28 12.85 -41.28
CA GLY A 144 -18.36 12.58 -42.22
C GLY A 144 -18.67 13.84 -42.99
N SER A 145 -18.14 13.91 -44.21
CA SER A 145 -18.56 14.77 -45.31
C SER A 145 -20.08 14.94 -45.39
N ARG A 146 -20.59 16.11 -45.03
CA ARG A 146 -21.87 16.64 -45.55
C ARG A 146 -21.56 17.59 -46.70
N GLY A 147 -21.65 17.06 -47.91
CA GLY A 147 -21.78 17.87 -49.11
C GLY A 147 -22.98 17.35 -49.90
N SER A 148 -24.08 18.10 -49.86
CA SER A 148 -24.97 18.45 -50.99
C SER A 148 -26.31 18.99 -50.47
N GLU A 149 -26.92 19.87 -51.28
CA GLU A 149 -28.22 20.57 -51.13
C GLU A 149 -28.10 21.87 -50.33
N GLU A 150 -27.77 23.02 -50.93
CA GLU A 150 -28.45 23.69 -52.06
C GLU A 150 -29.94 23.93 -51.77
N GLU A 151 -30.21 24.79 -50.77
CA GLU A 151 -31.49 25.48 -50.67
C GLU A 151 -31.27 26.97 -50.99
N ILE A 152 -31.83 27.35 -52.13
CA ILE A 152 -31.93 28.70 -52.64
C ILE A 152 -32.76 29.54 -51.68
N VAL A 153 -32.14 30.48 -50.97
CA VAL A 153 -32.82 31.69 -50.49
C VAL A 153 -31.91 32.87 -50.78
N GLY A 154 -32.25 33.57 -51.86
CA GLY A 154 -31.62 34.83 -52.22
C GLY A 154 -31.84 35.86 -51.12
N ASN A 155 -30.78 36.57 -50.76
CA ASN A 155 -30.91 37.95 -50.35
C ASN A 155 -29.82 38.77 -51.03
N ASP A 156 -30.24 39.36 -52.13
CA ASP A 156 -29.61 40.45 -52.85
C ASP A 156 -29.37 41.62 -51.88
N SER A 157 -28.12 42.04 -51.73
CA SER A 157 -27.78 43.47 -51.61
C SER A 157 -26.26 43.66 -51.56
N SER A 158 -25.72 43.99 -52.72
CA SER A 158 -24.83 45.15 -52.93
C SER A 158 -23.68 45.32 -51.93
N VAL A 159 -22.44 44.95 -52.29
CA VAL A 159 -21.57 45.82 -53.12
C VAL A 159 -22.14 47.23 -53.23
N LEU A 160 -21.72 48.15 -52.34
CA LEU A 160 -21.60 49.61 -52.49
C LEU A 160 -21.68 50.30 -51.11
N ALA A 161 -20.52 50.49 -50.46
CA ALA A 161 -20.22 51.55 -49.49
C ALA A 161 -18.75 51.41 -49.04
N GLN A 162 -17.80 51.44 -49.96
CA GLN A 162 -16.94 52.61 -50.16
C GLN A 162 -17.40 53.89 -49.40
N ILE A 163 -16.41 54.54 -48.76
CA ILE A 163 -16.32 55.98 -48.40
C ILE A 163 -16.72 56.37 -46.94
N ASN A 164 -15.68 56.87 -46.24
CA ASN A 164 -15.66 57.86 -45.15
C ASN A 164 -16.02 57.50 -43.70
N GLY A 165 -15.18 58.04 -42.81
CA GLY A 165 -15.52 58.34 -41.41
C GLY A 165 -14.50 57.78 -40.42
N GLU A 166 -13.25 58.25 -40.40
CA GLU A 166 -12.83 59.37 -39.54
C GLU A 166 -13.22 59.25 -38.05
N ARG A 167 -12.17 59.29 -37.22
CA ARG A 167 -12.07 59.90 -35.87
C ARG A 167 -12.70 59.18 -34.67
N GLY A 168 -11.82 58.87 -33.71
CA GLY A 168 -11.86 59.56 -32.41
C GLY A 168 -12.14 58.72 -31.16
N HIS A 169 -11.15 58.72 -30.26
CA HIS A 169 -11.22 58.84 -28.79
C HIS A 169 -12.25 58.03 -27.98
N ALA A 170 -11.75 57.25 -27.03
CA ALA A 170 -11.67 57.65 -25.62
C ALA A 170 -10.62 56.79 -24.88
#